data_AF-A0A1H4I2N0-F1
#
_entry.id   AF-A0A1H4I2N0-F1
#
_cell.length_a   1.000
_cell.length_b   1.000
_cell.length_c   1.000
_cell.angle_alpha   90.00
_cell.angle_beta   90.00
_cell.angle_gamma   90.00
#
_symmetry.space_group_name_H-M   'P 1'
#
loop_
_entity.id
_entity.type
_entity.pdbx_description
1 polymer ?
#
loop_
_entity_poly.entity_id
_entity_poly.type
_entity_poly.pdbx_seq_one_letter_code
_entity_poly.pdbx_strand_id
1 'polypeptide(L)' 'MSVNYVCRHCRTFIGRIDSARITEAQLGFHFLTPDERRDIIAYNSGGDITVRITCDYCKEALEFNPELSLLASPLQ' A
#
# COMPACT_ATOMS: atom_id res chain seq x y z
N MET A 1 -17.07 4.42 0.97
CA MET A 1 -15.71 4.09 0.50
C MET A 1 -14.95 3.51 1.66
N SER A 2 -14.22 2.44 1.42
CA SER A 2 -13.30 1.82 2.37
C SER A 2 -11.90 1.82 1.78
N VAL A 3 -10.90 2.01 2.62
CA VAL A 3 -9.49 2.01 2.20
C VAL A 3 -8.80 0.81 2.83
N ASN A 4 -8.33 -0.10 1.98
CA ASN A 4 -7.64 -1.33 2.37
C ASN A 4 -6.14 -1.14 2.22
N TYR A 5 -5.37 -1.45 3.26
CA TYR A 5 -3.92 -1.41 3.23
C TYR A 5 -3.38 -2.83 3.09
N VAL A 6 -2.63 -3.06 2.02
CA VAL A 6 -2.08 -4.39 1.69
C VAL A 6 -0.59 -4.23 1.43
N CYS A 7 0.22 -5.19 1.89
CA CYS A 7 1.65 -5.17 1.63
C CYS A 7 1.93 -5.43 0.13
N ARG A 8 2.79 -4.61 -0.50
CA ARG A 8 3.21 -4.81 -1.89
C ARG A 8 4.08 -6.05 -2.11
N HIS A 9 4.80 -6.49 -1.07
CA HIS A 9 5.79 -7.57 -1.18
C HIS A 9 5.24 -8.94 -0.78
N CYS A 10 4.63 -9.05 0.40
CA CYS A 10 4.10 -10.31 0.90
C CYS A 10 2.58 -10.44 0.73
N ARG A 11 1.90 -9.40 0.22
CA ARG A 11 0.43 -9.35 0.05
C ARG A 11 -0.38 -9.52 1.34
N THR A 12 0.27 -9.41 2.50
CA THR A 12 -0.40 -9.41 3.80
C THR A 12 -1.34 -8.22 3.93
N PHE A 13 -2.57 -8.48 4.37
CA PHE A 13 -3.52 -7.45 4.73
C PHE A 13 -3.09 -6.78 6.05
N ILE A 14 -2.91 -5.46 6.02
CA ILE A 14 -2.41 -4.68 7.15
C ILE A 14 -3.55 -4.07 7.94
N GLY A 15 -4.58 -3.61 7.24
CA GLY A 15 -5.75 -3.02 7.88
C GLY A 15 -6.72 -2.43 6.88
N ARG A 16 -7.90 -2.08 7.38
CA ARG A 16 -8.93 -1.39 6.62
C ARG A 16 -9.42 -0.21 7.42
N ILE A 17 -9.57 0.92 6.73
CA ILE A 17 -10.24 2.08 7.28
C ILE A 17 -11.59 2.18 6.58
N ASP A 18 -12.66 1.98 7.35
CA ASP A 18 -14.03 2.11 6.91
C ASP A 18 -14.60 3.39 7.53
N SER A 19 -14.84 4.41 6.69
CA SER A 19 -15.43 5.66 7.18
C SER A 19 -16.13 6.40 6.05
N ALA A 20 -17.37 6.83 6.32
CA ALA A 20 -18.17 7.57 5.36
C ALA A 20 -17.62 8.96 5.00
N ARG A 21 -16.66 9.51 5.78
CA ARG A 21 -16.14 10.88 5.65
C ARG A 21 -14.64 10.98 5.39
N ILE A 22 -13.97 9.87 5.08
CA ILE A 22 -12.54 9.92 4.79
C ILE A 22 -12.32 10.56 3.43
N THR A 23 -11.43 11.54 3.42
CA THR A 23 -10.98 12.23 2.21
C THR A 23 -9.52 11.87 1.94
N GLU A 24 -9.16 11.88 0.67
CA GLU A 24 -7.80 11.57 0.21
C GLU A 24 -6.75 12.53 0.79
N ALA A 25 -7.16 13.77 1.09
CA ALA A 25 -6.34 14.75 1.77
C ALA A 25 -5.99 14.35 3.22
N GLN A 26 -6.95 13.78 3.97
CA GLN A 26 -6.69 13.28 5.33
C GLN A 26 -5.77 12.05 5.35
N LEU A 27 -5.79 11.27 4.28
CA LEU A 27 -4.89 10.12 4.10
C LEU A 27 -3.52 10.52 3.51
N GLY A 28 -3.34 11.78 3.14
CA GLY A 28 -2.10 12.28 2.57
C GLY A 28 -1.84 11.84 1.12
N PHE A 29 -2.83 11.26 0.43
CA PHE A 29 -2.65 10.84 -0.98
C PHE A 29 -2.40 12.03 -1.92
N HIS A 30 -2.72 13.25 -1.50
CA HIS A 30 -2.40 14.47 -2.23
C HIS A 30 -0.89 14.75 -2.35
N PHE A 31 -0.05 14.09 -1.52
CA PHE A 31 1.41 14.19 -1.64
C PHE A 31 1.98 13.25 -2.71
N LEU A 32 1.20 12.29 -3.19
CA LEU A 32 1.63 11.37 -4.23
C LEU A 32 1.57 12.06 -5.60
N THR A 33 2.61 11.84 -6.40
CA THR A 33 2.55 12.18 -7.82
C THR A 33 1.51 11.31 -8.53
N PRO A 34 0.96 11.73 -9.68
CA PRO A 34 0.01 10.90 -10.42
C PRO A 34 0.56 9.53 -10.83
N ASP A 35 1.88 9.40 -10.98
CA ASP A 35 2.54 8.13 -11.30
C ASP A 35 2.58 7.20 -10.09
N GLU A 36 3.08 7.70 -8.95
CA GLU A 36 3.06 7.00 -7.66
C GLU A 36 1.65 6.56 -7.27
N ARG A 37 0.67 7.42 -7.53
CA ARG A 37 -0.73 7.10 -7.25
C ARG A 37 -1.24 5.91 -8.07
N ARG A 38 -0.78 5.73 -9.31
CA ARG A 38 -1.18 4.59 -10.16
C ARG A 38 -0.49 3.30 -9.73
N ASP A 39 0.73 3.37 -9.19
CA ASP A 39 1.45 2.22 -8.66
C ASP A 39 0.91 1.78 -7.28
N ILE A 40 0.74 2.75 -6.38
CA ILE A 40 0.42 2.54 -4.97
C ILE A 40 -1.08 2.35 -4.77
N ILE A 41 -1.94 3.07 -5.50
CA ILE A 41 -3.39 3.09 -5.27
C ILE A 41 -4.13 2.37 -6.41
N ALA A 42 -4.89 1.34 -6.04
CA ALA A 42 -5.82 0.66 -6.93
C ALA A 42 -7.26 0.98 -6.54
N TYR A 43 -8.03 1.48 -7.49
CA TYR A 43 -9.46 1.74 -7.33
C TYR A 43 -10.24 0.51 -7.77
N ASN A 44 -11.05 -0.04 -6.89
CA ASN A 44 -11.93 -1.17 -7.20
C ASN A 44 -13.30 -0.66 -7.67
N SER A 45 -13.99 -1.49 -8.46
CA SER A 45 -15.29 -1.15 -9.04
C SER A 45 -16.39 -0.89 -8.02
N GLY A 46 -16.21 -1.29 -6.75
CA GLY A 46 -17.13 -1.04 -5.65
C GLY A 46 -16.98 0.33 -4.97
N GLY A 47 -16.05 1.17 -5.43
CA GLY A 47 -15.73 2.45 -4.78
C GLY A 47 -14.87 2.29 -3.53
N ASP A 48 -14.30 1.11 -3.32
CA ASP A 48 -13.24 0.83 -2.36
C ASP A 48 -11.86 1.05 -2.98
N ILE A 49 -10.91 1.43 -2.14
CA ILE A 49 -9.53 1.70 -2.53
C ILE A 49 -8.64 0.64 -1.89
N THR A 50 -7.65 0.17 -2.64
CA THR A 50 -6.54 -0.62 -2.12
C THR A 50 -5.25 0.19 -2.23
N VAL A 51 -4.58 0.37 -1.10
CA VAL A 51 -3.30 1.07 -0.97
C VAL A 51 -2.22 0.03 -0.72
N ARG A 52 -1.21 0.00 -1.58
CA ARG A 52 -0.06 -0.88 -1.48
C ARG A 52 1.01 -0.21 -0.64
N ILE A 53 1.35 -0.81 0.51
CA ILE A 53 2.40 -0.30 1.39
C ILE A 53 3.47 -1.37 1.63
N THR A 54 4.58 -1.02 2.26
CA THR A 54 5.54 -2.02 2.78
C THR A 54 5.22 -2.24 4.25
N CYS A 55 4.91 -3.49 4.63
CA CYS A 55 4.68 -3.81 6.04
C CYS A 55 5.98 -3.84 6.84
N ASP A 56 5.86 -3.78 8.17
CA ASP A 56 7.01 -3.74 9.09
C ASP A 56 7.98 -4.90 8.85
N TYR A 57 7.46 -6.12 8.70
CA TYR A 57 8.25 -7.31 8.40
C TYR A 57 9.03 -7.20 7.08
N CYS A 58 8.39 -6.73 6.01
CA CYS A 58 9.08 -6.56 4.73
C CYS A 58 10.10 -5.43 4.77
N LYS A 59 9.80 -4.36 5.52
CA LYS A 59 10.72 -3.24 5.74
C LYS A 59 11.97 -3.74 6.47
N GLU A 60 11.80 -4.44 7.58
CA GLU A 60 12.91 -5.00 8.36
C GLU A 60 13.75 -5.96 7.52
N ALA A 61 13.12 -6.87 6.77
CA ALA A 61 13.82 -7.79 5.87
C ALA A 61 14.67 -7.06 4.81
N LEU A 62 14.13 -5.98 4.21
CA LEU A 62 14.84 -5.15 3.23
C LEU A 62 15.98 -4.35 3.87
N GLU A 63 15.84 -3.90 5.12
CA GLU A 63 16.89 -3.20 5.86
C GLU A 63 18.06 -4.14 6.19
N PHE A 64 17.79 -5.39 6.57
CA PHE A 64 18.83 -6.39 6.83
C PHE A 64 19.42 -7.03 5.57
N ASN A 65 18.64 -7.11 4.49
CA ASN A 65 19.01 -7.81 3.24
C ASN A 65 18.64 -6.92 2.04
N PRO A 66 19.43 -5.88 1.74
CA PRO A 66 19.09 -4.91 0.69
C PRO A 66 19.02 -5.54 -0.71
N GLU A 67 19.65 -6.70 -0.94
CA GLU A 67 19.54 -7.41 -2.22
C GLU A 67 18.12 -7.88 -2.53
N LEU A 68 17.27 -8.04 -1.51
CA LEU A 68 15.86 -8.40 -1.69
C LEU A 68 15.08 -7.35 -2.50
N SER A 69 15.57 -6.10 -2.56
CA SER A 69 14.96 -5.05 -3.40
C SER A 69 15.01 -5.36 -4.91
N LEU A 70 15.93 -6.23 -5.34
CA LEU A 70 16.07 -6.65 -6.74
C LEU A 70 15.03 -7.71 -7.13
N LEU A 71 14.36 -8.31 -6.15
CA LEU A 71 13.37 -9.35 -6.35
C LEU A 71 11.97 -8.73 -6.43
N ALA A 72 11.19 -9.15 -7.42
CA ALA A 72 9.80 -8.71 -7.57
C ALA A 72 8.91 -9.14 -6.39
N SER A 73 9.28 -10.20 -5.67
CA SER A 73 8.54 -10.71 -4.51
C SER A 73 9.52 -11.31 -3.49
N PRO A 74 10.14 -10.48 -2.65
CA PRO A 74 11.28 -10.89 -1.82
C PRO A 74 10.96 -11.87 -0.69
N LEU A 75 9.67 -12.05 -0.35
CA LEU A 75 9.22 -12.79 0.83
C LEU A 75 8.04 -13.73 0.51
N GLN A 76 7.96 -14.19 -0.74
CA GLN A 76 6.93 -15.11 -1.22
C GLN A 76 7.46 -16.51 -1.45
#